data_AF-A0A0R1QRC2-F1
#
_entry.id   AF-A0A0R1QRC2-F1
#
_cell.length_a   1.000
_cell.length_b   1.000
_cell.length_c   1.000
_cell.angle_alpha   90.00
_cell.angle_beta   90.00
_cell.angle_gamma   90.00
#
_symmetry.space_group_name_H-M   'P 1'
#
loop_
_entity.id
_entity.type
_entity.pdbx_description
1 polymer ?
#
loop_
_entity_poly.entity_id
_entity_poly.type
_entity_poly.pdbx_seq_one_letter_code
_entity_poly.pdbx_strand_id
1 'polypeptide(L)'
;MRVKALNRDPDGSLIHQHINHPAGDDEEEIFWPSDTDRIRREMEAYAAFGIRGNALARLVIHGEPVPAGRPRFSNGHAYDPKRSRDYKRFVGQEAKMKYHGGLLRDMPLKVEIRVYRHVQRSLSKLERGRRLRGEHRPIVKPDASNYLKLIEDALTGIIWEDDNLITDVSCSKYYSDEPRIEVTVTEAKEEK
;
A
#
# COMPACT_ATOMS: atom_id res chain seq x y z
N MET A 1 -45.74 -24.85 11.42
CA MET A 1 -46.29 -23.85 12.36
C MET A 1 -46.03 -24.33 13.78
N ARG A 2 -45.09 -23.70 14.51
CA ARG A 2 -44.88 -23.95 15.93
C ARG A 2 -44.56 -22.63 16.64
N VAL A 3 -45.54 -22.24 17.42
CA VAL A 3 -45.62 -21.28 18.54
C VAL A 3 -44.31 -21.02 19.27
N LYS A 4 -44.00 -19.73 19.47
CA LYS A 4 -42.93 -19.21 20.35
C LYS A 4 -43.30 -19.43 21.82
N ALA A 5 -42.39 -19.99 22.62
CA ALA A 5 -42.43 -19.85 24.08
C ALA A 5 -41.74 -18.53 24.47
N LEU A 6 -42.45 -17.65 25.16
CA LEU A 6 -41.92 -16.44 25.79
C LEU A 6 -41.64 -16.78 27.25
N ASN A 7 -40.39 -16.62 27.71
CA ASN A 7 -40.06 -16.71 29.13
C ASN A 7 -40.55 -15.44 29.85
N ARG A 8 -41.22 -15.60 31.00
CA ARG A 8 -41.78 -14.55 31.87
C ARG A 8 -41.30 -14.76 33.31
N ASP A 9 -41.22 -13.68 34.08
CA ASP A 9 -41.01 -13.71 35.53
C ASP A 9 -42.29 -14.14 36.29
N PRO A 10 -42.24 -14.50 37.59
CA PRO A 10 -43.38 -15.04 38.35
C PRO A 10 -44.59 -14.09 38.47
N ASP A 11 -44.44 -12.80 38.15
CA ASP A 11 -45.51 -11.80 38.17
C ASP A 11 -46.08 -11.47 36.76
N GLY A 12 -45.55 -12.10 35.70
CA GLY A 12 -46.10 -12.03 34.34
C GLY A 12 -45.47 -10.99 33.40
N SER A 13 -44.40 -10.30 33.80
CA SER A 13 -43.69 -9.29 33.00
C SER A 13 -42.68 -9.89 31.97
N LEU A 14 -42.36 -9.16 30.89
CA LEU A 14 -41.37 -9.57 29.86
C LEU A 14 -39.93 -9.12 30.21
N ILE A 15 -38.97 -10.04 30.12
CA ILE A 15 -37.53 -9.80 30.35
C ILE A 15 -36.86 -8.96 29.24
N HIS A 16 -36.31 -7.80 29.59
CA HIS A 16 -35.35 -7.03 28.77
C HIS A 16 -33.92 -7.29 29.29
N GLN A 17 -33.02 -7.77 28.44
CA GLN A 17 -31.58 -7.77 28.77
C GLN A 17 -30.99 -6.40 28.42
N HIS A 18 -30.73 -5.60 29.45
CA HIS A 18 -29.96 -4.37 29.40
C HIS A 18 -28.46 -4.70 29.48
N ILE A 19 -27.67 -4.21 28.53
CA ILE A 19 -26.21 -4.09 28.66
C ILE A 19 -25.98 -2.63 29.09
N ASN A 20 -25.38 -2.43 30.26
CA ASN A 20 -25.18 -1.11 30.85
C ASN A 20 -24.21 -0.25 30.01
N HIS A 21 -24.66 0.96 29.67
CA HIS A 21 -23.84 2.08 29.21
C HIS A 21 -23.83 3.13 30.34
N PRO A 22 -22.68 3.62 30.84
CA PRO A 22 -22.67 4.82 31.64
C PRO A 22 -22.67 6.05 30.70
N ALA A 23 -23.60 6.98 30.94
CA ALA A 23 -23.65 8.29 30.32
C ALA A 23 -23.06 9.33 31.30
N GLY A 24 -22.17 10.18 30.81
CA GLY A 24 -21.59 11.31 31.54
C GLY A 24 -20.29 11.76 30.88
N ASP A 25 -20.40 12.79 30.05
CA ASP A 25 -19.41 13.80 29.65
C ASP A 25 -17.93 13.47 29.87
N ASP A 26 -17.24 13.17 28.77
CA ASP A 26 -15.94 13.71 28.35
C ASP A 26 -15.59 13.08 26.99
N GLU A 27 -15.49 13.90 25.95
CA GLU A 27 -14.87 13.48 24.68
C GLU A 27 -13.40 13.11 24.98
N GLU A 28 -13.12 11.83 25.23
CA GLU A 28 -11.75 11.33 25.28
C GLU A 28 -11.16 11.37 23.87
N GLU A 29 -10.60 12.55 23.59
CA GLU A 29 -9.61 12.87 22.59
C GLU A 29 -8.61 11.72 22.44
N ILE A 30 -8.75 10.94 21.37
CA ILE A 30 -7.78 9.91 21.00
C ILE A 30 -6.46 10.65 20.69
N PHE A 31 -5.56 10.62 21.67
CA PHE A 31 -4.26 11.28 21.67
C PHE A 31 -3.35 10.70 20.57
N TRP A 32 -3.30 11.38 19.42
CA TRP A 32 -2.31 11.17 18.38
C TRP A 32 -1.04 12.01 18.68
N PRO A 33 0.19 11.46 18.53
CA PRO A 33 1.41 12.21 18.83
C PRO A 33 1.48 13.53 18.04
N SER A 34 1.64 14.62 18.78
CA SER A 34 1.49 16.03 18.39
C SER A 34 2.65 16.61 17.58
N ASP A 35 3.20 15.88 16.62
CA ASP A 35 4.08 16.50 15.61
C ASP A 35 3.24 16.91 14.40
N THR A 36 2.28 17.79 14.69
CA THR A 36 1.34 18.35 13.72
C THR A 36 2.05 19.08 12.60
N ASP A 37 3.26 19.61 12.84
CA ASP A 37 4.05 20.30 11.83
C ASP A 37 4.69 19.32 10.83
N ARG A 38 5.14 18.14 11.29
CA ARG A 38 5.61 17.06 10.41
C ARG A 38 4.48 16.50 9.55
N ILE A 39 3.35 16.17 10.17
CA ILE A 39 2.17 15.63 9.47
C ILE A 39 1.62 16.66 8.49
N ARG A 40 1.56 17.94 8.88
CA ARG A 40 1.14 19.04 8.01
C ARG A 40 2.08 19.21 6.82
N ARG A 41 3.39 19.18 7.00
CA ARG A 41 4.36 19.23 5.89
C ARG A 41 4.25 18.02 4.97
N GLU A 42 3.98 16.84 5.51
CA GLU A 42 3.69 15.63 4.73
C GLU A 42 2.41 15.82 3.91
N MET A 43 1.33 16.30 4.54
CA MET A 43 0.04 16.56 3.88
C MET A 43 0.10 17.70 2.85
N GLU A 44 0.88 18.76 3.11
CA GLU A 44 1.10 19.87 2.19
C GLU A 44 1.98 19.46 1.00
N ALA A 45 3.00 18.62 1.21
CA ALA A 45 3.74 17.99 0.14
C ALA A 45 2.83 17.10 -0.73
N TYR A 46 1.91 16.34 -0.12
CA TYR A 46 0.94 15.52 -0.85
C TYR A 46 -0.09 16.35 -1.64
N ALA A 47 -0.52 17.50 -1.12
CA ALA A 47 -1.40 18.43 -1.82
C ALA A 47 -0.69 19.13 -3.00
N ALA A 48 0.58 19.50 -2.84
CA ALA A 48 1.41 20.09 -3.90
C ALA A 48 1.67 19.12 -5.07
N PHE A 49 1.62 17.81 -4.84
CA PHE A 49 1.66 16.75 -5.86
C PHE A 49 0.31 16.46 -6.54
N GLY A 50 -0.78 17.17 -6.18
CA GLY A 50 -2.08 17.10 -6.86
C GLY A 50 -2.97 15.90 -6.49
N ILE A 51 -2.71 15.20 -5.38
CA ILE A 51 -3.38 13.91 -5.08
C ILE A 51 -4.47 14.08 -4.01
N ARG A 52 -5.74 14.18 -4.44
CA ARG A 52 -6.90 14.29 -3.55
C ARG A 52 -7.10 13.03 -2.68
N GLY A 53 -7.04 13.18 -1.36
CA GLY A 53 -7.96 12.62 -0.34
C GLY A 53 -8.22 11.11 -0.16
N ASN A 54 -7.99 10.21 -1.12
CA ASN A 54 -8.57 8.84 -1.09
C ASN A 54 -7.55 7.69 -0.99
N ALA A 55 -6.29 7.96 -0.60
CA ALA A 55 -5.29 6.90 -0.51
C ALA A 55 -5.41 6.11 0.80
N LEU A 56 -5.63 4.80 0.67
CA LEU A 56 -5.65 3.83 1.78
C LEU A 56 -4.24 3.50 2.28
N ALA A 57 -3.24 3.56 1.39
CA ALA A 57 -1.84 3.41 1.74
C ALA A 57 -0.94 4.18 0.76
N ARG A 58 0.18 4.72 1.25
CA ARG A 58 1.27 5.25 0.42
C ARG A 58 2.60 4.81 0.99
N LEU A 59 3.47 4.31 0.13
CA LEU A 59 4.80 3.85 0.50
C LEU A 59 5.84 4.42 -0.47
N VAL A 60 6.94 4.90 0.08
CA VAL A 60 8.14 5.25 -0.69
C VAL A 60 9.28 4.36 -0.21
N ILE A 61 9.71 3.45 -1.08
CA ILE A 61 10.81 2.54 -0.82
C ILE A 61 12.06 3.11 -1.47
N HIS A 62 12.98 3.65 -0.67
CA HIS A 62 14.22 4.23 -1.19
C HIS A 62 15.24 3.14 -1.56
N GLY A 63 16.04 3.42 -2.59
CA GLY A 63 17.08 2.52 -3.08
C GLY A 63 16.83 2.06 -4.51
N GLU A 64 17.83 1.39 -5.09
CA GLU A 64 17.75 0.94 -6.49
C GLU A 64 16.64 -0.12 -6.65
N PRO A 65 15.63 0.12 -7.50
CA PRO A 65 14.58 -0.85 -7.76
C PRO A 65 15.13 -2.19 -8.24
N VAL A 66 14.69 -3.28 -7.62
CA VAL A 66 15.01 -4.64 -8.06
C VAL A 66 13.74 -5.28 -8.64
N PRO A 67 13.79 -5.82 -9.87
CA PRO A 67 12.67 -6.55 -10.45
C PRO A 67 12.60 -7.98 -9.88
N ALA A 68 11.43 -8.61 -9.98
CA ALA A 68 11.31 -10.06 -9.82
C ALA A 68 12.24 -10.78 -10.83
N GLY A 69 13.20 -11.53 -10.30
CA GLY A 69 14.01 -12.47 -11.06
C GLY A 69 13.24 -13.75 -11.42
N ARG A 70 13.67 -14.44 -12.48
CA ARG A 70 13.08 -15.73 -12.86
C ARG A 70 13.32 -16.78 -11.76
N PRO A 71 12.31 -17.60 -11.41
CA PRO A 71 12.48 -18.69 -10.45
C PRO A 71 13.65 -19.59 -10.81
N ARG A 72 14.36 -20.07 -9.80
CA ARG A 72 15.38 -21.10 -9.89
C ARG A 72 14.81 -22.41 -9.39
N PHE A 73 15.30 -23.51 -9.92
CA PHE A 73 14.86 -24.84 -9.54
C PHE A 73 15.99 -25.57 -8.83
N SER A 74 15.69 -26.16 -7.68
CA SER A 74 16.60 -27.06 -6.95
C SER A 74 15.75 -28.08 -6.18
N ASN A 75 16.16 -29.35 -6.21
CA ASN A 75 15.47 -30.44 -5.50
C ASN A 75 13.95 -30.50 -5.77
N GLY A 76 13.51 -30.23 -7.00
CA GLY A 76 12.08 -30.24 -7.37
C GLY A 76 11.28 -29.02 -6.92
N HIS A 77 11.89 -28.05 -6.24
CA HIS A 77 11.24 -26.83 -5.77
C HIS A 77 11.70 -25.59 -6.54
N ALA A 78 10.73 -24.74 -6.88
CA ALA A 78 10.99 -23.42 -7.42
C ALA A 78 11.23 -22.42 -6.27
N TYR A 79 12.26 -21.59 -6.39
CA TYR A 79 12.54 -20.53 -5.42
C TYR A 79 13.01 -19.25 -6.12
N ASP A 80 12.74 -18.12 -5.47
CA ASP A 80 13.20 -16.83 -5.97
C ASP A 80 14.73 -16.70 -5.85
N PRO A 81 15.40 -16.11 -6.87
CA PRO A 81 16.79 -15.74 -6.76
C PRO A 81 17.05 -14.89 -5.50
N LYS A 82 18.22 -15.06 -4.88
CA LYS A 82 18.63 -14.35 -3.65
C LYS A 82 18.31 -12.86 -3.71
N ARG A 83 18.65 -12.19 -4.80
CA ARG A 83 18.43 -10.75 -4.98
C ARG A 83 16.94 -10.35 -4.91
N SER A 84 16.05 -11.11 -5.55
CA SER A 84 14.61 -10.86 -5.50
C SER A 84 14.08 -11.07 -4.09
N ARG A 85 14.46 -12.18 -3.45
CA ARG A 85 14.03 -12.53 -2.10
C ARG A 85 14.47 -11.51 -1.06
N ASP A 86 15.73 -11.07 -1.13
CA ASP A 86 16.28 -10.10 -0.19
C ASP A 86 15.59 -8.74 -0.36
N TYR A 87 15.33 -8.33 -1.61
CA TYR A 87 14.62 -7.08 -1.89
C TYR A 87 13.13 -7.16 -1.50
N LYS A 88 12.45 -8.30 -1.74
CA LYS A 88 11.08 -8.56 -1.25
C LYS A 88 11.00 -8.42 0.27
N ARG A 89 11.96 -8.99 0.99
CA ARG A 89 12.07 -8.85 2.46
C ARG A 89 12.28 -7.39 2.89
N PHE A 90 13.16 -6.67 2.20
CA PHE A 90 13.42 -5.25 2.48
C PHE A 90 12.16 -4.40 2.29
N VAL A 91 11.45 -4.55 1.15
CA VAL A 91 10.18 -3.87 0.89
C VAL A 91 9.15 -4.15 1.98
N GLY A 92 9.00 -5.42 2.39
CA GLY A 92 8.07 -5.78 3.46
C GLY A 92 8.44 -5.19 4.83
N GLN A 93 9.74 -5.07 5.15
CA GLN A 93 10.19 -4.42 6.38
C GLN A 93 9.91 -2.92 6.35
N GLU A 94 10.25 -2.25 5.25
CA GLU A 94 9.96 -0.83 5.05
C GLU A 94 8.45 -0.55 5.14
N ALA A 95 7.63 -1.41 4.53
CA ALA A 95 6.18 -1.32 4.61
C ALA A 95 5.69 -1.43 6.06
N LYS A 96 6.16 -2.43 6.82
CA LYS A 96 5.80 -2.58 8.25
C LYS A 96 6.21 -1.40 9.13
N MET A 97 7.30 -0.72 8.79
CA MET A 97 7.76 0.46 9.53
C MET A 97 6.99 1.72 9.17
N LYS A 98 6.57 1.87 7.91
CA LYS A 98 5.96 3.11 7.38
C LYS A 98 4.43 3.06 7.34
N TYR A 99 3.84 1.88 7.23
CA TYR A 99 2.40 1.70 7.19
C TYR A 99 1.87 1.30 8.56
N HIS A 100 0.94 2.11 9.06
CA HIS A 100 0.28 1.89 10.34
C HIS A 100 -1.24 1.69 10.20
N GLY A 101 -1.73 1.55 8.97
CA GLY A 101 -3.13 1.21 8.72
C GLY A 101 -3.41 -0.26 9.03
N GLY A 102 -4.70 -0.59 9.19
CA GLY A 102 -5.14 -1.98 9.29
C GLY A 102 -4.98 -2.72 7.96
N LEU A 103 -4.91 -4.05 8.01
CA LEU A 103 -4.85 -4.88 6.80
C LEU A 103 -6.12 -4.70 5.96
N LEU A 104 -5.96 -4.30 4.70
CA LEU A 104 -7.07 -4.08 3.77
C LEU A 104 -7.71 -5.40 3.35
N ARG A 105 -9.04 -5.46 3.40
CA ARG A 105 -9.88 -6.66 3.21
C ARG A 105 -11.23 -6.28 2.59
N ASP A 106 -11.87 -7.24 1.93
CA ASP A 106 -13.26 -7.15 1.45
C ASP A 106 -13.60 -5.93 0.59
N MET A 107 -12.61 -5.40 -0.14
CA MET A 107 -12.79 -4.27 -1.07
C MET A 107 -11.86 -4.36 -2.28
N PRO A 108 -12.31 -3.90 -3.46
CA PRO A 108 -11.46 -3.85 -4.64
C PRO A 108 -10.46 -2.69 -4.51
N LEU A 109 -9.20 -2.96 -4.87
CA LEU A 109 -8.09 -2.05 -4.73
C LEU A 109 -7.56 -1.62 -6.09
N LYS A 110 -7.24 -0.32 -6.17
CA LYS A 110 -6.43 0.26 -7.23
C LYS A 110 -5.02 0.50 -6.72
N VAL A 111 -4.04 -0.08 -7.39
CA VAL A 111 -2.63 0.03 -7.05
C VAL A 111 -1.86 0.75 -8.16
N GLU A 112 -1.26 1.88 -7.82
CA GLU A 112 -0.33 2.59 -8.69
C GLU A 112 1.10 2.42 -8.18
N ILE A 113 1.97 1.93 -9.06
CA ILE A 113 3.40 1.78 -8.81
C ILE A 113 4.19 2.67 -9.76
N ARG A 114 5.06 3.51 -9.19
CA ARG A 114 6.03 4.31 -9.95
C ARG A 114 7.43 3.88 -9.58
N VAL A 115 8.15 3.37 -10.56
CA VAL A 115 9.52 2.87 -10.42
C VAL A 115 10.49 3.92 -10.93
N TYR A 116 11.30 4.49 -10.04
CA TYR A 116 12.31 5.48 -10.37
C TYR A 116 13.70 4.85 -10.37
N ARG A 117 14.30 4.74 -11.56
CA ARG A 117 15.64 4.17 -11.76
C ARG A 117 16.71 5.25 -11.80
N HIS A 118 17.93 4.92 -11.42
CA HIS A 118 19.04 5.87 -11.52
C HIS A 118 19.27 6.33 -12.97
N VAL A 119 19.68 7.58 -13.13
CA VAL A 119 20.17 8.10 -14.40
C VAL A 119 21.63 7.69 -14.61
N GLN A 120 21.95 7.22 -15.82
CA GLN A 120 23.32 6.83 -16.19
C GLN A 120 24.30 8.01 -16.08
N ARG A 121 25.50 7.75 -15.55
CA ARG A 121 26.51 8.79 -15.28
C ARG A 121 27.12 9.41 -16.55
N SER A 122 27.22 8.64 -17.62
CA SER A 122 27.91 9.05 -18.87
C SER A 122 27.04 9.87 -19.84
N LEU A 123 25.88 10.36 -19.40
CA LEU A 123 24.97 11.13 -20.25
C LEU A 123 25.35 12.61 -20.30
N SER A 124 25.06 13.26 -21.42
CA SER A 124 25.16 14.72 -21.50
C SER A 124 24.18 15.39 -20.53
N LYS A 125 24.49 16.61 -20.09
CA LYS A 125 23.62 17.38 -19.17
C LYS A 125 22.22 17.57 -19.74
N LEU A 126 22.11 17.85 -21.05
CA LEU A 126 20.83 18.02 -21.74
C LEU A 126 20.00 16.74 -21.68
N GLU A 127 20.60 15.60 -22.02
CA GLU A 127 19.94 14.31 -22.09
C GLU A 127 19.56 13.79 -20.69
N ARG A 128 20.40 14.06 -19.68
CA ARG A 128 20.06 13.85 -18.27
C ARG A 128 18.82 14.66 -17.88
N GLY A 129 18.76 15.94 -18.25
CA GLY A 129 17.61 16.80 -17.98
C GLY A 129 16.31 16.26 -18.60
N ARG A 130 16.35 15.78 -19.85
CA ARG A 130 15.20 15.16 -20.53
C ARG A 130 14.68 13.92 -19.80
N ARG A 131 15.59 13.05 -19.33
CA ARG A 131 15.24 11.86 -18.54
C ARG A 131 14.60 12.23 -17.19
N LEU A 132 15.16 13.21 -16.48
CA LEU A 132 14.66 13.66 -15.18
C LEU A 132 13.27 14.32 -15.27
N ARG A 133 12.97 15.02 -16.38
CA ARG A 133 11.63 15.57 -16.66
C ARG A 133 10.64 14.54 -17.20
N GLY A 134 11.07 13.29 -17.42
CA GLY A 134 10.22 12.22 -17.93
C GLY A 134 9.95 12.26 -19.44
N GLU A 135 10.60 13.15 -20.19
CA GLU A 135 10.51 13.19 -21.66
C GLU A 135 11.06 11.88 -22.26
N HIS A 136 12.17 11.37 -21.70
CA HIS A 136 12.76 10.09 -22.06
C HIS A 136 12.53 9.06 -20.95
N ARG A 137 11.80 7.99 -21.24
CA ARG A 137 11.44 6.92 -20.30
C ARG A 137 12.44 5.75 -20.31
N PRO A 138 12.55 4.95 -19.23
CA PRO A 138 13.35 3.72 -19.22
C PRO A 138 12.73 2.59 -20.06
N ILE A 139 13.02 2.58 -21.35
CA ILE A 139 12.55 1.55 -22.30
C ILE A 139 13.40 0.27 -22.33
N VAL A 140 14.49 0.23 -21.57
CA VAL A 140 15.34 -0.95 -21.43
C VAL A 140 14.87 -1.85 -20.28
N LYS A 141 15.31 -3.12 -20.29
CA LYS A 141 15.09 -4.07 -19.18
C LYS A 141 15.47 -3.43 -17.83
N PRO A 142 14.81 -3.81 -16.73
CA PRO A 142 13.72 -4.81 -16.62
C PRO A 142 12.34 -4.31 -17.07
N ASP A 143 11.44 -5.26 -17.33
CA ASP A 143 10.03 -4.97 -17.65
C ASP A 143 9.28 -4.43 -16.42
N ALA A 144 8.28 -3.58 -16.67
CA ALA A 144 7.45 -3.00 -15.60
C ALA A 144 6.73 -4.09 -14.78
N SER A 145 6.21 -5.12 -15.44
CA SER A 145 5.51 -6.25 -14.81
C SER A 145 6.36 -7.01 -13.79
N ASN A 146 7.69 -7.04 -13.95
CA ASN A 146 8.56 -7.71 -12.96
C ASN A 146 8.70 -6.88 -11.68
N TYR A 147 8.64 -5.54 -11.76
CA TYR A 147 8.60 -4.70 -10.58
C TYR A 147 7.25 -4.80 -9.90
N LEU A 148 6.18 -4.76 -10.69
CA LEU A 148 4.82 -4.94 -10.21
C LEU A 148 4.70 -6.22 -9.39
N LYS A 149 5.04 -7.36 -10.01
CA LYS A 149 4.99 -8.67 -9.37
C LYS A 149 5.73 -8.69 -8.04
N LEU A 150 6.97 -8.17 -8.00
CA LEU A 150 7.76 -8.18 -6.77
C LEU A 150 7.10 -7.36 -5.65
N ILE A 151 6.50 -6.22 -5.99
CA ILE A 151 5.84 -5.35 -5.02
C ILE A 151 4.53 -5.95 -4.53
N GLU A 152 3.72 -6.52 -5.43
CA GLU A 152 2.51 -7.27 -5.08
C GLU A 152 2.88 -8.36 -4.07
N ASP A 153 3.82 -9.21 -4.45
CA ASP A 153 4.38 -10.28 -3.65
C ASP A 153 4.87 -9.81 -2.27
N ALA A 154 5.53 -8.66 -2.19
CA ALA A 154 6.17 -8.14 -0.98
C ALA A 154 5.18 -7.52 0.02
N LEU A 155 4.07 -6.99 -0.47
CA LEU A 155 3.10 -6.22 0.32
C LEU A 155 1.86 -7.03 0.70
N THR A 156 1.60 -8.16 0.03
CA THR A 156 0.57 -9.13 0.44
C THR A 156 0.80 -9.63 1.88
N GLY A 157 -0.25 -9.61 2.68
CA GLY A 157 -0.24 -9.89 4.11
C GLY A 157 0.31 -8.75 4.98
N ILE A 158 0.67 -7.61 4.39
CA ILE A 158 1.15 -6.42 5.11
C ILE A 158 0.21 -5.24 4.88
N ILE A 159 -0.08 -4.90 3.62
CA ILE A 159 -0.97 -3.79 3.26
C ILE A 159 -2.39 -4.32 2.99
N TRP A 160 -2.50 -5.38 2.19
CA TRP A 160 -3.75 -6.06 1.89
C TRP A 160 -3.62 -7.55 2.22
N GLU A 161 -4.75 -8.21 2.47
CA GLU A 161 -4.75 -9.64 2.81
C GLU A 161 -4.24 -10.54 1.68
N ASP A 162 -4.74 -10.31 0.47
CA ASP A 162 -4.46 -11.13 -0.71
C ASP A 162 -4.41 -10.24 -1.95
N ASP A 163 -3.51 -10.52 -2.89
CA ASP A 163 -3.34 -9.73 -4.12
C ASP A 163 -4.54 -9.86 -5.07
N ASN A 164 -5.42 -10.85 -4.87
CA ASN A 164 -6.71 -10.94 -5.55
C ASN A 164 -7.63 -9.73 -5.31
N LEU A 165 -7.37 -8.92 -4.26
CA LEU A 165 -8.10 -7.67 -4.03
C LEU A 165 -7.72 -6.57 -5.03
N ILE A 166 -6.59 -6.69 -5.74
CA ILE A 166 -6.12 -5.69 -6.70
C ILE A 166 -6.87 -5.89 -8.04
N THR A 167 -7.90 -5.08 -8.27
CA THR A 167 -8.69 -5.10 -9.51
C THR A 167 -8.13 -4.16 -10.57
N ASP A 168 -7.47 -3.08 -10.14
CA ASP A 168 -6.94 -2.04 -11.01
C ASP A 168 -5.47 -1.81 -10.71
N VAL A 169 -4.61 -1.98 -11.71
CA VAL A 169 -3.17 -1.88 -11.48
C VAL A 169 -2.45 -1.14 -12.58
N SER A 170 -1.51 -0.29 -12.19
CA SER A 170 -0.61 0.37 -13.13
C SER A 170 0.81 0.38 -12.59
N CYS A 171 1.77 0.15 -13.48
CA CYS A 171 3.19 0.21 -13.15
C CYS A 171 3.94 1.02 -14.20
N SER A 172 4.54 2.12 -13.79
CA SER A 172 5.20 3.08 -14.67
C SER A 172 6.69 3.23 -14.33
N LYS A 173 7.54 3.32 -15.35
CA LYS A 173 9.00 3.47 -15.19
C LYS A 173 9.45 4.92 -15.47
N TYR A 174 10.27 5.44 -14.58
CA TYR A 174 10.82 6.79 -14.57
C TYR A 174 12.33 6.74 -14.33
N TYR A 175 13.02 7.82 -14.67
CA TYR A 175 14.37 8.06 -14.18
C TYR A 175 14.34 9.07 -13.03
N SER A 176 15.27 8.93 -12.09
CA SER A 176 15.53 9.89 -11.02
C SER A 176 16.99 9.81 -10.58
N ASP A 177 17.47 10.85 -9.93
CA ASP A 177 18.75 10.84 -9.21
C ASP A 177 18.63 10.21 -7.82
N GLU A 178 17.39 10.01 -7.36
CA GLU A 178 17.04 9.34 -6.12
C GLU A 178 16.20 8.09 -6.47
N PRO A 179 16.86 6.95 -6.72
CA PRO A 179 16.17 5.71 -7.03
C PRO A 179 15.22 5.31 -5.90
N ARG A 180 14.00 4.93 -6.28
CA ARG A 180 12.94 4.53 -5.35
C ARG A 180 11.79 3.85 -6.06
N ILE A 181 10.92 3.21 -5.30
CA ILE A 181 9.60 2.78 -5.74
C ILE A 181 8.57 3.53 -4.91
N GLU A 182 7.62 4.17 -5.58
CA GLU A 182 6.45 4.76 -4.93
C GLU A 182 5.25 3.85 -5.20
N VAL A 183 4.52 3.51 -4.14
CA VAL A 183 3.31 2.70 -4.20
C VAL A 183 2.16 3.52 -3.60
N THR A 184 1.06 3.63 -4.33
CA THR A 184 -0.17 4.24 -3.85
C THR A 184 -1.30 3.24 -3.99
N VAL A 185 -2.06 3.06 -2.92
CA VAL A 185 -3.22 2.18 -2.87
C VAL A 185 -4.45 3.04 -2.60
N THR A 186 -5.49 2.87 -3.41
CA THR A 186 -6.82 3.48 -3.23
C THR A 186 -7.89 2.40 -3.37
N GLU A 187 -9.10 2.67 -2.91
CA GLU A 187 -10.24 1.84 -3.30
C GLU A 187 -10.50 1.98 -4.81
N ALA A 188 -10.74 0.88 -5.51
CA ALA A 188 -11.18 0.89 -6.90
C ALA A 188 -12.68 1.21 -6.94
N LYS A 189 -13.02 2.42 -7.35
CA LYS A 189 -14.42 2.83 -7.55
C LYS A 189 -14.77 2.67 -9.03
N GLU A 190 -15.92 2.07 -9.32
CA GLU A 190 -16.52 2.15 -10.66
C GLU A 190 -16.84 3.61 -10.95
N GLU A 191 -16.18 4.20 -11.95
CA GLU A 191 -16.70 5.41 -12.59
C GLU A 191 -17.92 4.98 -13.42
N LYS A 192 -19.12 5.26 -12.90
CA LYS A 192 -20.38 5.13 -13.65
C LYS A 192 -20.58 6.30 -14.61
#